data_AF-A0A7U7GAN2-F1
#
_entry.id   AF-A0A7U7GAN2-F1
#
_cell.length_a   1.000
_cell.length_b   1.000
_cell.length_c   1.000
_cell.angle_alpha   90.00
_cell.angle_beta   90.00
_cell.angle_gamma   90.00
#
_symmetry.space_group_name_H-M   'P 1'
#
loop_
_entity.id
_entity.type
_entity.pdbx_description
1 polymer ?
#
loop_
_entity_poly.entity_id
_entity_poly.type
_entity_poly.pdbx_seq_one_letter_code
_entity_poly.pdbx_strand_id
1 'polypeptide(L)'
;MKRRELQALQRVPDKRLEGCQFGPCRKGKLPKPLEKLGGERFKVTPLYEVNPTLRAVFIWKTAEVREQRALYGWLFQETPRGLVPLVRLDYHPSHKNLHLVLNCERDLDLTNRGLPGCKELALHEVDWDPDDASDRQQFVKVFCERLKIDLEQPWLL
;
A
#
# COMPACT_ATOMS: atom_id res chain seq x y z
N MET A 1 9.92 -12.57 -3.90
CA MET A 1 9.26 -11.92 -5.03
C MET A 1 10.21 -11.52 -6.16
N LYS A 2 10.68 -12.53 -6.87
CA LYS A 2 11.18 -12.49 -8.24
C LYS A 2 10.09 -11.99 -9.18
N ARG A 3 10.46 -11.55 -10.40
CA ARG A 3 9.50 -11.12 -11.45
C ARG A 3 8.38 -12.14 -11.70
N ARG A 4 8.70 -13.44 -11.67
CA ARG A 4 7.71 -14.53 -11.86
C ARG A 4 6.67 -14.58 -10.73
N GLU A 5 7.06 -14.27 -9.49
CA GLU A 5 6.16 -14.27 -8.34
C GLU A 5 5.21 -13.05 -8.39
N LEU A 6 5.70 -11.88 -8.82
CA LEU A 6 4.82 -10.74 -9.10
C LEU A 6 3.83 -11.05 -10.23
N GLN A 7 4.29 -11.71 -11.30
CA GLN A 7 3.41 -12.15 -12.39
C GLN A 7 2.37 -13.18 -11.91
N ALA A 8 2.76 -14.11 -11.03
CA ALA A 8 1.82 -15.06 -10.42
C ALA A 8 0.77 -14.33 -9.58
N LEU A 9 1.18 -13.37 -8.75
CA LEU A 9 0.27 -12.52 -7.97
C LEU A 9 -0.69 -11.73 -8.87
N GLN A 10 -0.19 -11.17 -9.97
CA GLN A 10 -1.02 -10.45 -10.95
C GLN A 10 -2.06 -11.36 -11.62
N ARG A 11 -1.77 -12.66 -11.78
CA ARG A 11 -2.66 -13.66 -12.39
C ARG A 11 -3.69 -14.26 -11.43
N VAL A 12 -3.60 -13.98 -10.14
CA VAL A 12 -4.65 -14.38 -9.19
C VAL A 12 -5.97 -13.76 -9.65
N PRO A 13 -7.03 -14.56 -9.88
CA PRO A 13 -8.29 -14.05 -10.42
C PRO A 13 -9.09 -13.28 -9.38
N ASP A 14 -10.14 -12.61 -9.85
CA ASP A 14 -11.23 -12.04 -9.05
C ASP A 14 -10.78 -11.10 -7.93
N LYS A 15 -9.73 -10.30 -8.19
CA LYS A 15 -9.29 -9.26 -7.27
C LYS A 15 -10.13 -8.01 -7.48
N ARG A 16 -10.88 -7.61 -6.47
CA ARG A 16 -11.77 -6.44 -6.51
C ARG A 16 -11.54 -5.56 -5.30
N LEU A 17 -11.68 -4.26 -5.47
CA LEU A 17 -11.70 -3.30 -4.36
C LEU A 17 -13.02 -2.54 -4.41
N GLU A 18 -13.88 -2.79 -3.42
CA GLU A 18 -15.19 -2.17 -3.27
C GLU A 18 -15.08 -0.89 -2.45
N GLY A 19 -14.71 0.21 -3.11
CA GLY A 19 -14.52 1.50 -2.48
C GLY A 19 -13.19 1.66 -1.72
N CYS A 20 -12.87 2.90 -1.37
CA CYS A 20 -11.69 3.25 -0.60
C CYS A 20 -12.01 4.49 0.23
N GLN A 21 -11.86 4.43 1.56
CA GLN A 21 -12.13 5.56 2.44
C GLN A 21 -11.11 5.63 3.56
N PHE A 22 -10.44 6.78 3.70
CA PHE A 22 -9.48 7.01 4.77
C PHE A 22 -10.19 7.45 6.05
N GLY A 23 -9.97 6.72 7.14
CA GLY A 23 -10.44 7.04 8.48
C GLY A 23 -9.29 7.27 9.47
N PRO A 24 -9.60 7.56 10.75
CA PRO A 24 -8.59 7.73 11.80
C PRO A 24 -7.73 6.47 12.00
N CYS A 25 -6.40 6.64 12.12
CA CYS A 25 -5.50 5.52 12.41
C CYS A 25 -5.32 5.31 13.92
N ARG A 26 -5.85 4.19 14.43
CA ARG A 26 -5.69 3.78 15.84
C ARG A 26 -4.60 2.72 15.99
N LYS A 27 -3.70 2.92 16.95
CA LYS A 27 -2.61 1.99 17.26
C LYS A 27 -3.15 0.60 17.63
N GLY A 28 -2.49 -0.45 17.13
CA GLY A 28 -2.85 -1.85 17.40
C GLY A 28 -4.01 -2.41 16.57
N LYS A 29 -4.58 -1.63 15.62
CA LYS A 29 -5.68 -2.09 14.77
C LYS A 29 -5.26 -2.62 13.41
N LEU A 30 -4.02 -2.37 13.00
CA LEU A 30 -3.47 -2.83 11.72
C LEU A 30 -2.60 -4.08 11.91
N PRO A 31 -2.48 -4.93 10.88
CA PRO A 31 -1.63 -6.12 10.95
C PRO A 31 -0.15 -5.74 11.00
N LYS A 32 0.71 -6.70 11.35
CA LYS A 32 2.15 -6.48 11.25
C LYS A 32 2.57 -6.18 9.80
N PRO A 33 3.49 -5.24 9.57
CA PRO A 33 4.26 -4.43 10.55
C PRO A 33 3.64 -3.08 10.94
N LEU A 34 2.37 -2.88 10.62
CA LEU A 34 1.65 -1.63 10.79
C LEU A 34 1.02 -1.52 12.18
N GLU A 35 1.16 -2.51 13.06
CA GLU A 35 0.49 -2.58 14.37
C GLU A 35 0.88 -1.43 15.29
N LYS A 36 2.09 -0.87 15.09
CA LYS A 36 2.60 0.29 15.84
C LYS A 36 2.20 1.64 15.24
N LEU A 37 1.59 1.66 14.06
CA LEU A 37 1.15 2.88 13.38
C LEU A 37 -0.08 3.45 14.08
N GLY A 38 -0.11 4.76 14.26
CA GLY A 38 -1.23 5.47 14.87
C GLY A 38 -0.89 6.92 15.18
N GLY A 39 -1.93 7.69 15.47
CA GLY A 39 -1.81 9.12 15.79
C GLY A 39 -2.47 10.00 14.73
N GLU A 40 -2.64 11.28 15.07
CA GLU A 40 -3.44 12.25 14.30
C GLU A 40 -2.89 12.50 12.90
N ARG A 41 -1.57 12.35 12.72
CA ARG A 41 -0.91 12.49 11.43
C ARG A 41 -1.16 11.34 10.46
N PHE A 42 -1.80 10.26 10.91
CA PHE A 42 -2.06 9.09 10.10
C PHE A 42 -3.56 8.88 9.92
N LYS A 43 -3.97 8.77 8.67
CA LYS A 43 -5.26 8.19 8.28
C LYS A 43 -5.01 6.87 7.58
N VAL A 44 -5.95 5.95 7.74
CA VAL A 44 -5.85 4.59 7.20
C VAL A 44 -7.20 4.12 6.73
N THR A 45 -7.22 3.32 5.68
CA THR A 45 -8.43 2.62 5.26
C THR A 45 -8.72 1.43 6.18
N PRO A 46 -9.93 0.86 6.14
CA PRO A 46 -10.13 -0.51 6.55
C PRO A 46 -9.14 -1.46 5.84
N LEU A 47 -8.89 -2.61 6.45
CA LEU A 47 -8.22 -3.70 5.79
C LEU A 47 -9.22 -4.37 4.84
N TYR A 48 -9.20 -3.97 3.58
CA TYR A 48 -10.11 -4.45 2.56
C TYR A 48 -9.81 -5.89 2.18
N GLU A 49 -10.86 -6.70 2.04
CA GLU A 49 -10.78 -7.94 1.30
C GLU A 49 -10.70 -7.64 -0.18
N VAL A 50 -9.60 -8.06 -0.82
CA VAL A 50 -9.41 -7.91 -2.27
C VAL A 50 -9.86 -9.16 -3.00
N ASN A 51 -9.62 -10.31 -2.38
CA ASN A 51 -10.17 -11.61 -2.74
C ASN A 51 -10.08 -12.52 -1.50
N PRO A 52 -10.55 -13.79 -1.55
CA PRO A 52 -10.57 -14.68 -0.37
C PRO A 52 -9.21 -14.89 0.32
N THR A 53 -8.08 -14.58 -0.33
CA THR A 53 -6.72 -14.79 0.20
C THR A 53 -5.88 -13.53 0.23
N LEU A 54 -6.40 -12.38 -0.21
CA LEU A 54 -5.66 -11.14 -0.32
C LEU A 54 -6.38 -10.03 0.43
N ARG A 55 -5.58 -9.22 1.12
CA ARG A 55 -6.03 -8.04 1.85
C ARG A 55 -5.25 -6.81 1.41
N ALA A 56 -5.90 -5.66 1.32
CA ALA A 56 -5.25 -4.38 1.03
C ALA A 56 -5.56 -3.33 2.08
N VAL A 57 -4.61 -2.43 2.32
CA VAL A 57 -4.82 -1.25 3.17
C VAL A 57 -3.99 -0.08 2.65
N PHE A 58 -4.55 1.11 2.72
CA PHE A 58 -3.91 2.34 2.31
C PHE A 58 -3.71 3.26 3.51
N ILE A 59 -2.56 3.91 3.56
CA ILE A 59 -2.17 4.82 4.63
C ILE A 59 -1.86 6.18 4.01
N TRP A 60 -2.43 7.20 4.62
CA TRP A 60 -2.13 8.59 4.35
C TRP A 60 -1.45 9.20 5.58
N LYS A 61 -0.25 9.72 5.38
CA LYS A 61 0.47 10.50 6.39
C LYS A 61 0.42 11.97 6.00
N THR A 62 -0.22 12.79 6.84
CA THR A 62 -0.24 14.25 6.73
C THR A 62 0.86 14.89 7.58
N ALA A 63 1.24 16.11 7.22
CA ALA A 63 2.21 16.95 7.90
C ALA A 63 2.03 18.40 7.43
N GLU A 64 2.54 19.35 8.23
CA GLU A 64 2.55 20.78 7.88
C GLU A 64 3.32 21.04 6.58
N VAL A 65 4.46 20.35 6.43
CA VAL A 65 5.36 20.47 5.29
C VAL A 65 5.12 19.34 4.30
N ARG A 66 4.94 19.67 3.02
CA ARG A 66 4.58 18.74 1.94
C ARG A 66 5.57 17.56 1.83
N GLU A 67 6.84 17.85 1.97
CA GLU A 67 7.98 16.93 1.92
C GLU A 67 7.92 15.82 2.99
N GLN A 68 7.20 16.07 4.08
CA GLN A 68 7.02 15.12 5.18
C GLN A 68 5.75 14.27 5.06
N ARG A 69 4.87 14.61 4.10
CA ARG A 69 3.66 13.85 3.78
C ARG A 69 4.02 12.58 3.02
N ALA A 70 3.14 11.58 3.05
CA ALA A 70 3.37 10.33 2.33
C ALA A 70 2.08 9.56 2.08
N LEU A 71 2.10 8.71 1.05
CA LEU A 71 1.10 7.69 0.80
C LEU A 71 1.75 6.32 0.77
N TYR A 72 1.05 5.33 1.34
CA TYR A 72 1.47 3.93 1.31
C TYR A 72 0.28 3.04 0.95
N GLY A 73 0.50 2.05 0.09
CA GLY A 73 -0.47 1.01 -0.24
C GLY A 73 0.14 -0.35 0.02
N TRP A 74 -0.52 -1.19 0.82
CA TRP A 74 0.00 -2.51 1.16
C TRP A 74 -0.93 -3.59 0.64
N LEU A 75 -0.34 -4.65 0.06
CA LEU A 75 -1.03 -5.90 -0.23
C LEU A 75 -0.48 -7.00 0.69
N PHE A 76 -1.38 -7.73 1.32
CA PHE A 76 -1.09 -8.88 2.17
C PHE A 76 -1.70 -10.15 1.59
N GLN A 77 -1.04 -11.27 1.85
CA GLN A 77 -1.61 -12.60 1.70
C GLN A 77 -2.12 -13.10 3.05
N GLU A 78 -3.34 -13.62 3.07
CA GLU A 78 -3.87 -14.34 4.20
C GLU A 78 -3.35 -15.78 4.22
N THR A 79 -2.87 -16.20 5.40
CA THR A 79 -2.37 -17.54 5.65
C THR A 79 -2.92 -18.04 6.99
N PRO A 80 -2.89 -19.35 7.28
CA PRO A 80 -3.26 -19.86 8.60
C PRO A 80 -2.44 -19.28 9.77
N ARG A 81 -1.27 -18.69 9.49
CA ARG A 81 -0.39 -18.06 10.47
C ARG A 81 -0.60 -16.55 10.59
N GLY A 82 -1.54 -15.98 9.84
CA GLY A 82 -1.84 -14.55 9.78
C GLY A 82 -1.48 -13.92 8.43
N LEU A 83 -1.43 -12.59 8.40
CA LEU A 83 -1.20 -11.81 7.19
C LEU A 83 0.29 -11.64 6.90
N VAL A 84 0.68 -11.95 5.67
CA VAL A 84 2.05 -11.82 5.17
C VAL A 84 2.10 -10.67 4.16
N PRO A 85 2.90 -9.61 4.38
CA PRO A 85 3.05 -8.54 3.41
C PRO A 85 3.71 -9.05 2.12
N LEU A 86 3.06 -8.78 0.98
CA LEU A 86 3.55 -9.16 -0.35
C LEU A 86 4.18 -7.98 -1.09
N VAL A 87 3.47 -6.85 -1.08
CA VAL A 87 3.78 -5.67 -1.88
C VAL A 87 3.51 -4.41 -1.06
N ARG A 88 4.37 -3.41 -1.23
CA ARG A 88 4.13 -2.06 -0.74
C ARG A 88 4.37 -1.04 -1.85
N LEU A 89 3.41 -0.17 -2.12
CA LEU A 89 3.57 1.01 -2.96
C LEU A 89 3.81 2.21 -2.06
N ASP A 90 4.84 2.99 -2.36
CA ASP A 90 5.27 4.14 -1.59
C ASP A 90 5.29 5.39 -2.46
N TYR A 91 4.85 6.50 -1.88
CA TYR A 91 5.04 7.82 -2.44
C TYR A 91 5.52 8.80 -1.36
N HIS A 92 6.67 9.44 -1.61
CA HIS A 92 7.26 10.48 -0.76
C HIS A 92 7.64 11.69 -1.61
N PRO A 93 7.02 12.86 -1.43
CA PRO A 93 7.35 14.07 -2.20
C PRO A 93 8.84 14.49 -2.07
N SER A 94 9.51 14.13 -0.98
CA SER A 94 10.84 14.64 -0.63
C SER A 94 12.04 13.98 -1.30
N HIS A 95 11.96 12.72 -1.74
CA HIS A 95 13.19 12.01 -2.13
C HIS A 95 12.96 10.76 -2.99
N LYS A 96 11.81 10.08 -2.81
CA LYS A 96 11.46 8.87 -3.56
C LYS A 96 10.04 9.04 -4.07
N ASN A 97 9.94 9.40 -5.35
CA ASN A 97 8.71 9.39 -6.12
C ASN A 97 8.05 7.99 -6.08
N LEU A 98 6.96 7.81 -6.82
CA LEU A 98 6.15 6.60 -6.75
C LEU A 98 6.96 5.33 -7.08
N HIS A 99 7.09 4.44 -6.10
CA HIS A 99 7.87 3.20 -6.23
C HIS A 99 7.23 2.03 -5.51
N LEU A 100 7.46 0.84 -6.05
CA LEU A 100 6.86 -0.39 -5.57
C LEU A 100 7.94 -1.28 -4.96
N VAL A 101 7.82 -1.51 -3.66
CA VAL A 101 8.66 -2.38 -2.86
C VAL A 101 8.08 -3.79 -2.88
N LEU A 102 8.93 -4.76 -3.22
CA LEU A 102 8.58 -6.17 -3.26
C LEU A 102 9.36 -6.94 -2.20
N ASN A 103 8.74 -7.93 -1.58
CA ASN A 103 9.42 -8.86 -0.69
C ASN A 103 10.30 -9.80 -1.55
N CYS A 104 11.57 -9.51 -1.84
CA CYS A 104 12.35 -10.19 -2.88
C CYS A 104 13.74 -10.71 -2.47
N GLU A 105 13.99 -11.97 -2.86
CA GLU A 105 15.30 -12.61 -3.08
C GLU A 105 16.25 -12.75 -1.88
N ARG A 106 15.80 -12.39 -0.67
CA ARG A 106 16.46 -12.67 0.62
C ARG A 106 15.39 -13.00 1.65
N ASP A 107 15.76 -13.57 2.80
CA ASP A 107 14.89 -13.74 4.00
C ASP A 107 14.51 -12.37 4.63
N LEU A 108 14.41 -11.32 3.82
CA LEU A 108 14.10 -9.97 4.24
C LEU A 108 12.59 -9.81 4.29
N ASP A 109 12.08 -9.90 5.50
CA ASP A 109 10.70 -9.64 5.83
C ASP A 109 10.37 -8.15 5.64
N LEU A 110 9.29 -7.85 4.91
CA LEU A 110 8.75 -6.49 4.80
C LEU A 110 8.32 -5.90 6.15
N THR A 111 8.37 -6.71 7.23
CA THR A 111 8.14 -6.23 8.59
C THR A 111 9.25 -5.35 9.16
N ASN A 112 10.45 -5.36 8.58
CA ASN A 112 11.56 -4.55 9.08
C ASN A 112 11.55 -3.13 8.49
N ARG A 113 11.41 -2.10 9.35
CA ARG A 113 11.16 -0.70 8.92
C ARG A 113 12.20 -0.10 7.95
N GLY A 114 13.44 -0.57 8.00
CA GLY A 114 14.53 -0.01 7.18
C GLY A 114 14.57 -0.53 5.75
N LEU A 115 13.99 -1.71 5.48
CA LEU A 115 14.03 -2.43 4.19
C LEU A 115 15.33 -2.30 3.37
N PRO A 116 16.54 -2.38 3.98
CA PRO A 116 17.77 -2.20 3.24
C PRO A 116 17.95 -3.34 2.23
N GLY A 117 18.06 -2.99 0.94
CA GLY A 117 18.29 -3.97 -0.13
C GLY A 117 17.05 -4.64 -0.70
N CYS A 118 15.83 -4.23 -0.33
CA CYS A 118 14.62 -4.62 -1.05
C CYS A 118 14.65 -4.02 -2.47
N LYS A 119 14.25 -4.81 -3.47
CA LYS A 119 14.12 -4.30 -4.84
C LYS A 119 12.96 -3.31 -4.91
N GLU A 120 13.31 -2.09 -5.29
CA GLU A 120 12.36 -1.03 -5.60
C GLU A 120 12.15 -1.01 -7.12
N LEU A 121 10.89 -1.06 -7.54
CA LEU A 121 10.52 -0.78 -8.92
C LEU A 121 10.02 0.66 -9.00
N ALA A 122 10.85 1.56 -9.52
CA ALA A 122 10.41 2.91 -9.85
C ALA A 122 9.30 2.84 -10.91
N LEU A 123 8.19 3.52 -10.66
CA LEU A 123 7.05 3.51 -11.59
C LEU A 123 7.08 4.75 -12.48
N HIS A 124 6.89 5.93 -11.88
CA HIS A 124 6.84 7.22 -12.58
C HIS A 124 7.21 8.36 -11.62
N GLU A 125 7.69 9.46 -12.17
CA GLU A 125 7.74 10.73 -11.45
C GLU A 125 6.34 11.36 -11.46
N VAL A 126 5.84 11.70 -10.29
CA VAL A 126 4.52 12.31 -10.10
C VAL A 126 4.64 13.40 -9.05
N ASP A 127 4.02 14.55 -9.30
CA ASP A 127 4.02 15.69 -8.39
C ASP A 127 2.66 15.76 -7.67
N TRP A 128 2.45 14.81 -6.76
CA TRP A 128 1.21 14.66 -6.00
C TRP A 128 1.31 15.32 -4.61
N ASP A 129 0.20 15.82 -4.10
CA ASP A 129 0.03 16.18 -2.70
C ASP A 129 -0.77 15.09 -1.97
N PRO A 130 -0.19 14.36 -1.01
CA PRO A 130 -0.92 13.37 -0.20
C PRO A 130 -2.16 13.93 0.52
N ASP A 131 -2.20 15.24 0.79
CA ASP A 131 -3.37 15.89 1.40
C ASP A 131 -4.45 16.27 0.38
N ASP A 132 -4.17 16.23 -0.92
CA ASP A 132 -5.17 16.34 -1.98
C ASP A 132 -5.96 15.03 -2.18
N ALA A 133 -7.28 15.14 -2.30
CA ALA A 133 -8.14 13.96 -2.43
C ALA A 133 -8.02 13.27 -3.79
N SER A 134 -7.82 14.03 -4.86
CA SER A 134 -7.66 13.50 -6.22
C SER A 134 -6.36 12.75 -6.34
N ASP A 135 -5.28 13.24 -5.73
CA ASP A 135 -3.98 12.57 -5.74
C ASP A 135 -3.99 11.27 -4.93
N ARG A 136 -4.72 11.24 -3.79
CA ARG A 136 -4.98 9.99 -3.08
C ARG A 136 -5.75 8.98 -3.94
N GLN A 137 -6.73 9.44 -4.73
CA GLN A 137 -7.45 8.58 -5.68
C GLN A 137 -6.52 8.02 -6.74
N GLN A 138 -5.66 8.85 -7.34
CA GLN A 138 -4.69 8.39 -8.34
C GLN A 138 -3.70 7.39 -7.77
N PHE A 139 -3.24 7.60 -6.53
CA PHE A 139 -2.37 6.65 -5.84
C PHE A 139 -3.02 5.26 -5.70
N VAL A 140 -4.27 5.21 -5.23
CA VAL A 140 -5.04 3.96 -5.12
C VAL A 140 -5.23 3.31 -6.49
N LYS A 141 -5.55 4.11 -7.51
CA LYS A 141 -5.70 3.63 -8.89
C LYS A 141 -4.43 2.99 -9.41
N VAL A 142 -3.27 3.63 -9.24
CA VAL A 142 -1.99 3.06 -9.66
C VAL A 142 -1.70 1.75 -8.92
N PHE A 143 -1.96 1.68 -7.62
CA PHE A 143 -1.82 0.43 -6.87
C PHE A 143 -2.65 -0.70 -7.49
N CYS A 144 -3.94 -0.45 -7.74
CA CYS A 144 -4.84 -1.43 -8.33
C CYS A 144 -4.43 -1.83 -9.75
N GLU A 145 -4.06 -0.88 -10.61
CA GLU A 145 -3.59 -1.15 -11.98
C GLU A 145 -2.33 -2.03 -12.00
N ARG A 146 -1.36 -1.75 -11.11
CA ARG A 146 -0.11 -2.50 -11.03
C ARG A 146 -0.31 -3.91 -10.50
N LEU A 147 -1.33 -4.12 -9.66
CA LEU A 147 -1.65 -5.41 -9.06
C LEU A 147 -2.79 -6.14 -9.77
N LYS A 148 -3.35 -5.58 -10.85
CA LYS A 148 -4.50 -6.13 -11.59
C LYS A 148 -5.71 -6.36 -10.68
N ILE A 149 -6.00 -5.39 -9.82
CA ILE A 149 -7.18 -5.36 -8.96
C ILE A 149 -8.22 -4.49 -9.66
N ASP A 150 -9.41 -5.04 -9.88
CA ASP A 150 -10.53 -4.29 -10.42
C ASP A 150 -11.07 -3.32 -9.38
N LEU A 151 -11.33 -2.09 -9.82
CA LEU A 151 -11.64 -0.95 -8.97
C LEU A 151 -13.11 -0.59 -9.20
N GLU A 152 -14.02 -0.99 -8.30
CA GLU A 152 -15.48 -0.78 -8.45
C GLU A 152 -15.96 0.57 -7.91
N GLN A 153 -16.60 1.37 -8.77
CA GLN A 153 -17.21 2.68 -8.44
C GLN A 153 -18.49 2.51 -7.59
N PRO A 154 -18.88 3.53 -6.78
CA PRO A 154 -18.29 4.87 -6.63
C PRO A 154 -17.35 5.02 -5.43
N TRP A 155 -16.36 5.92 -5.56
CA TRP A 155 -15.38 6.25 -4.51
C TRP A 155 -15.86 7.45 -3.69
N LEU A 156 -15.88 7.32 -2.37
CA LEU A 156 -15.98 8.45 -1.44
C LEU A 156 -14.64 8.56 -0.70
N LEU A 157 -13.69 9.30 -1.29
CA LEU A 157 -12.32 9.47 -0.78
C LEU A 157 -12.08 10.82 -0.11
#